data_AF-A0A660YYM2-F1
#
_entry.id   AF-A0A660YYM2-F1
#
_cell.length_a   1.000
_cell.length_b   1.000
_cell.length_c   1.000
_cell.angle_alpha   90.00
_cell.angle_beta   90.00
_cell.angle_gamma   90.00
#
_symmetry.space_group_name_H-M   'P 1'
#
loop_
_entity.id
_entity.type
_entity.pdbx_description
1 polymer ?
#
loop_
_entity_poly.entity_id
_entity_poly.type
_entity_poly.pdbx_seq_one_letter_code
_entity_poly.pdbx_strand_id
1 'polypeptide(L)'
;MSNDSIKKTVLVVLGVCLVCSLLVSTAAVILFPLQEVNRKLDKVKNILVAGELYNEGTDIAKTYDEKIEPVLIELATGEIVSEENFDDVLNIENFDITVLANHPEYGRSIPQPQDLADIKVSPKYMLVYFIKEGEEINKIILPVYGKGLWSTMYAFLALDKDFKTVTGVTFYEHGETPGLGGEIENPRWNNLWKGKKAFDENNKVQLTIIKGVVNRNRPEAGYQIDGLSGAT
;
A
#
# COMPACT_ATOMS: atom_id res chain seq x y z
N MET A 1 1.02 35.63 46.54
CA MET A 1 -0.02 34.61 46.81
C MET A 1 0.38 33.35 46.07
N SER A 2 0.68 32.27 46.78
CA SER A 2 1.12 31.00 46.18
C SER A 2 -0.02 30.40 45.35
N ASN A 3 0.19 30.29 44.04
CA ASN A 3 -0.78 29.68 43.13
C ASN A 3 -0.79 28.15 43.21
N ASP A 4 0.14 27.54 43.95
CA ASP A 4 0.17 26.12 44.25
C ASP A 4 -0.84 25.76 45.34
N SER A 5 -1.97 25.18 44.91
CA SER A 5 -2.94 24.54 45.79
C SER A 5 -3.42 23.26 45.11
N ILE A 6 -3.35 22.14 45.83
CA ILE A 6 -3.77 20.81 45.35
C ILE A 6 -5.17 20.87 44.73
N LYS A 7 -6.10 21.65 45.32
CA LYS A 7 -7.46 21.83 44.79
C LYS A 7 -7.49 22.51 43.42
N LYS A 8 -6.65 23.54 43.21
CA LYS A 8 -6.56 24.24 41.91
C LYS A 8 -5.94 23.35 40.85
N THR A 9 -4.89 22.60 41.20
CA THR A 9 -4.24 21.65 40.30
C THR A 9 -5.22 20.57 39.84
N VAL A 10 -5.99 19.97 40.76
CA VAL A 10 -7.02 18.98 40.42
C VAL A 10 -8.09 19.58 39.51
N LEU A 11 -8.55 20.80 39.78
CA LEU A 11 -9.56 21.46 38.96
C LEU A 11 -9.06 21.81 37.55
N VAL A 12 -7.81 22.27 37.41
CA VAL A 12 -7.18 22.52 36.11
C VAL A 12 -7.03 21.22 35.32
N VAL A 13 -6.54 20.15 35.94
CA VAL A 13 -6.41 18.84 35.28
C VAL A 13 -7.77 18.34 34.81
N LEU A 14 -8.81 18.39 35.65
CA LEU A 14 -10.16 17.98 35.25
C LEU A 14 -10.70 18.84 34.10
N GLY A 15 -10.48 20.16 34.14
CA GLY A 15 -10.89 21.07 33.07
C GLY A 15 -10.19 20.77 31.75
N VAL A 16 -8.87 20.58 31.77
CA VAL A 16 -8.08 20.22 30.58
C VAL A 16 -8.50 18.85 30.05
N CYS A 17 -8.63 17.84 30.91
CA CYS A 17 -9.09 16.50 30.50
C CYS A 17 -10.47 16.55 29.85
N LEU A 18 -11.41 17.31 30.43
CA LEU A 18 -12.76 17.47 29.87
C LEU A 18 -12.70 18.11 28.48
N VAL A 19 -11.98 19.22 28.34
CA VAL A 19 -11.85 19.92 27.05
C VAL A 19 -11.15 19.05 26.01
N CYS A 20 -10.04 18.41 26.35
CA CYS A 20 -9.32 17.51 25.45
C CYS A 20 -10.18 16.32 25.03
N SER A 21 -10.88 15.67 25.96
CA SER A 21 -11.76 14.54 25.65
C SER A 21 -12.90 14.94 24.72
N LEU A 22 -13.49 16.12 24.94
CA LEU A 22 -14.58 16.64 24.11
C LEU A 22 -14.09 16.95 22.69
N LEU A 23 -12.95 17.63 22.56
CA LEU A 23 -12.36 17.95 21.26
C LEU A 23 -11.98 16.69 20.47
N VAL A 24 -11.30 15.74 21.11
CA VAL A 24 -10.87 14.49 20.46
C VAL A 24 -12.08 13.63 20.07
N SER A 25 -13.06 13.47 20.96
CA SER A 25 -14.26 12.68 20.68
C SER A 25 -15.08 13.30 19.55
N THR A 26 -15.26 14.62 19.55
CA THR A 26 -15.98 15.33 18.49
C THR A 26 -15.28 15.16 17.14
N ALA A 27 -13.96 15.37 17.11
CA ALA A 27 -13.18 15.21 15.89
C ALA A 27 -13.23 13.76 15.38
N ALA A 28 -13.05 12.77 16.25
CA ALA A 28 -13.07 11.36 15.87
C ALA A 28 -14.44 10.94 15.30
N VAL A 29 -15.54 11.25 15.99
CA VAL A 29 -16.88 10.79 15.59
C VAL A 29 -17.35 11.48 14.31
N ILE A 30 -17.06 12.78 14.13
CA ILE A 30 -17.54 13.53 12.97
C ILE A 30 -16.66 13.30 11.74
N LEU A 31 -15.33 13.25 11.89
CA LEU A 31 -14.44 13.16 10.73
C LEU A 31 -14.17 11.74 10.27
N PHE A 32 -14.25 10.72 11.15
CA PHE A 32 -13.89 9.34 10.79
C PHE A 32 -14.64 8.79 9.57
N PRO A 33 -15.98 8.94 9.44
CA PRO A 33 -16.69 8.46 8.26
C PRO A 33 -16.22 9.12 6.96
N LEU A 34 -15.93 10.43 7.00
CA LEU A 34 -15.42 11.18 5.85
C LEU A 34 -13.99 10.75 5.48
N GLN A 35 -13.16 10.48 6.49
CA GLN A 35 -11.81 9.95 6.27
C GLN A 35 -11.84 8.56 5.61
N GLU A 36 -12.78 7.70 6.01
CA GLU A 36 -12.90 6.37 5.42
C GLU A 36 -13.27 6.42 3.94
N VAL A 37 -14.24 7.26 3.58
CA VAL A 37 -14.63 7.49 2.18
C VAL A 37 -13.46 8.05 1.37
N ASN A 38 -12.76 9.04 1.90
CA ASN A 38 -11.59 9.62 1.23
C ASN A 38 -10.45 8.61 1.07
N ARG A 39 -10.20 7.75 2.06
CA ARG A 39 -9.18 6.68 1.99
C ARG A 39 -9.52 5.65 0.92
N LYS A 40 -10.80 5.25 0.81
CA LYS A 40 -11.25 4.35 -0.27
C LYS A 40 -11.05 4.98 -1.63
N LEU A 41 -11.45 6.25 -1.80
CA LEU A 41 -11.28 6.99 -3.04
C LEU A 41 -9.79 7.17 -3.41
N ASP A 42 -8.94 7.47 -2.42
CA ASP A 42 -7.50 7.61 -2.63
C ASP A 42 -6.83 6.28 -2.99
N LYS A 43 -7.23 5.17 -2.38
CA LYS A 43 -6.78 3.82 -2.77
C LYS A 43 -7.12 3.53 -4.24
N VAL A 44 -8.36 3.77 -4.66
CA VAL A 44 -8.79 3.60 -6.05
C VAL A 44 -8.00 4.50 -6.99
N LYS A 45 -7.80 5.77 -6.62
CA LYS A 45 -6.96 6.70 -7.38
C LYS A 45 -5.53 6.16 -7.55
N ASN A 46 -4.91 5.65 -6.49
CA ASN A 46 -3.57 5.08 -6.54
C ASN A 46 -3.49 3.84 -7.45
N ILE A 47 -4.52 2.98 -7.45
CA ILE A 47 -4.62 1.87 -8.43
C ILE A 47 -4.57 2.43 -9.86
N LEU A 48 -5.37 3.46 -10.16
CA LEU A 48 -5.39 4.06 -11.48
C LEU A 48 -4.06 4.74 -11.84
N VAL A 49 -3.39 5.40 -10.88
CA VAL A 49 -2.07 6.02 -11.11
C VAL A 49 -1.01 4.96 -11.39
N ALA A 50 -0.95 3.87 -10.62
CA ALA A 50 -0.04 2.76 -10.88
C ALA A 50 -0.29 2.12 -12.25
N GLY A 51 -1.57 2.00 -12.64
CA GLY A 51 -2.00 1.50 -13.94
C GLY A 51 -1.78 2.43 -15.13
N GLU A 52 -1.35 3.68 -14.90
CA GLU A 52 -1.25 4.75 -15.90
C GLU A 52 -2.60 5.15 -16.53
N LEU A 53 -3.69 5.03 -15.77
CA LEU A 53 -5.07 5.36 -16.17
C LEU A 53 -5.58 6.68 -15.60
N TYR A 54 -4.79 7.37 -14.77
CA TYR A 54 -5.19 8.62 -14.11
C TYR A 54 -4.48 9.85 -14.71
N ASN A 55 -5.26 10.89 -15.00
CA ASN A 55 -4.81 12.25 -15.30
C ASN A 55 -5.68 13.26 -14.53
N GLU A 56 -5.27 14.53 -14.52
CA GLU A 56 -6.13 15.59 -13.97
C GLU A 56 -7.46 15.63 -14.72
N GLY A 57 -8.57 15.56 -13.98
CA GLY A 57 -9.92 15.52 -14.53
C GLY A 57 -10.46 14.12 -14.87
N THR A 58 -9.69 13.05 -14.65
CA THR A 58 -10.20 11.67 -14.77
C THR A 58 -11.34 11.41 -13.78
N ASP A 59 -12.46 10.86 -14.27
CA ASP A 59 -13.51 10.31 -13.42
C ASP A 59 -13.03 8.97 -12.84
N ILE A 60 -12.66 9.00 -11.56
CA ILE A 60 -12.02 7.88 -10.85
C ILE A 60 -12.95 6.65 -10.81
N ALA A 61 -14.22 6.85 -10.42
CA ALA A 61 -15.15 5.75 -10.25
C ALA A 61 -15.46 5.08 -11.60
N LYS A 62 -15.80 5.89 -12.60
CA LYS A 62 -16.10 5.38 -13.94
C LYS A 62 -14.90 4.65 -14.55
N THR A 63 -13.70 5.21 -14.44
CA THR A 63 -12.50 4.60 -15.03
C THR A 63 -12.16 3.27 -14.33
N TYR A 64 -12.33 3.20 -13.01
CA TYR A 64 -12.15 1.97 -12.26
C TYR A 64 -13.14 0.90 -12.75
N ASP A 65 -14.43 1.21 -12.80
CA ASP A 65 -15.47 0.25 -13.21
C ASP A 65 -15.31 -0.23 -14.65
N GLU A 66 -14.81 0.62 -15.56
CA GLU A 66 -14.64 0.27 -16.97
C GLU A 66 -13.32 -0.45 -17.29
N LYS A 67 -12.27 -0.26 -16.49
CA LYS A 67 -10.90 -0.69 -16.85
C LYS A 67 -10.25 -1.63 -15.86
N ILE A 68 -10.74 -1.67 -14.62
CA ILE A 68 -10.15 -2.45 -13.54
C ILE A 68 -11.04 -3.64 -13.21
N GLU A 69 -10.46 -4.82 -13.27
CA GLU A 69 -11.09 -6.06 -12.79
C GLU A 69 -10.38 -6.52 -11.51
N PRO A 70 -10.99 -6.33 -10.33
CA PRO A 70 -10.46 -6.86 -9.09
C PRO A 70 -10.65 -8.38 -9.04
N VAL A 71 -9.58 -9.10 -8.72
CA VAL A 71 -9.56 -10.57 -8.67
C VAL A 71 -8.92 -11.02 -7.37
N LEU A 72 -9.61 -11.90 -6.65
CA LEU A 72 -9.09 -12.49 -5.43
C LEU A 72 -8.29 -13.75 -5.77
N ILE A 73 -7.05 -13.83 -5.31
CA ILE A 73 -6.15 -14.97 -5.57
C ILE A 73 -5.65 -15.61 -4.29
N GLU A 74 -5.34 -16.90 -4.33
CA GLU A 74 -4.55 -17.56 -3.28
C GLU A 74 -3.06 -17.35 -3.56
N LEU A 75 -2.31 -16.82 -2.58
CA LEU A 75 -0.89 -16.49 -2.75
C LEU A 75 0.02 -17.72 -2.93
N ALA A 76 -0.41 -18.90 -2.44
CA ALA A 76 0.40 -20.11 -2.52
C ALA A 76 0.37 -20.74 -3.92
N THR A 77 -0.78 -20.70 -4.58
CA THR A 77 -1.05 -21.38 -5.87
C THR A 77 -1.11 -20.39 -7.04
N GLY A 78 -1.46 -19.14 -6.77
CA GLY A 78 -1.79 -18.14 -7.78
C GLY A 78 -3.17 -18.36 -8.41
N GLU A 79 -3.97 -19.29 -7.90
CA GLU A 79 -5.30 -19.58 -8.41
C GLU A 79 -6.31 -18.50 -7.99
N ILE A 80 -7.26 -18.24 -8.89
CA ILE A 80 -8.37 -17.31 -8.64
C ILE A 80 -9.37 -17.99 -7.70
N VAL A 81 -9.75 -17.29 -6.64
CA VAL A 81 -10.78 -17.74 -5.71
C VAL A 81 -12.15 -17.53 -6.34
N SER A 82 -12.90 -18.62 -6.49
CA SER A 82 -14.30 -18.57 -6.93
C SER A 82 -15.18 -17.83 -5.92
N GLU A 83 -16.17 -17.07 -6.40
CA GLU A 83 -17.13 -16.34 -5.57
C GLU A 83 -17.90 -17.24 -4.59
N GLU A 84 -18.05 -18.53 -4.90
CA GLU A 84 -18.66 -19.53 -4.01
C GLU A 84 -17.89 -19.74 -2.70
N ASN A 85 -16.59 -19.41 -2.68
CA ASN A 85 -15.74 -19.50 -1.50
C ASN A 85 -15.64 -18.16 -0.75
N PHE A 86 -16.40 -17.14 -1.15
CA PHE A 86 -16.41 -15.86 -0.45
C PHE A 86 -17.24 -15.97 0.85
N ASP A 87 -16.81 -15.20 1.85
CA ASP A 87 -17.54 -15.03 3.12
C ASP A 87 -17.54 -13.56 3.56
N ASP A 88 -18.01 -13.29 4.78
CA ASP A 88 -18.11 -11.94 5.34
C ASP A 88 -16.75 -11.19 5.42
N VAL A 89 -15.64 -11.92 5.48
CA VAL A 89 -14.26 -11.40 5.61
C VAL A 89 -13.49 -11.51 4.29
N LEU A 90 -13.59 -12.66 3.62
CA LEU A 90 -12.93 -12.99 2.36
C LEU A 90 -13.86 -12.68 1.20
N ASN A 91 -13.96 -11.40 0.85
CA ASN A 91 -14.68 -10.93 -0.33
C ASN A 91 -14.01 -9.67 -0.88
N ILE A 92 -14.31 -9.32 -2.14
CA ILE A 92 -13.71 -8.18 -2.84
C ILE A 92 -14.10 -6.84 -2.20
N GLU A 93 -15.36 -6.68 -1.79
CA GLU A 93 -15.91 -5.40 -1.30
C GLU A 93 -15.30 -4.97 0.05
N ASN A 94 -15.08 -5.93 0.95
CA ASN A 94 -14.59 -5.70 2.30
C ASN A 94 -13.13 -6.16 2.50
N PHE A 95 -12.41 -6.41 1.40
CA PHE A 95 -11.04 -6.91 1.46
C PHE A 95 -10.12 -5.96 2.24
N ASP A 96 -9.61 -6.44 3.38
CA ASP A 96 -8.60 -5.75 4.19
C ASP A 96 -7.43 -6.70 4.52
N ILE A 97 -6.24 -6.30 4.08
CA ILE A 97 -5.00 -7.09 4.25
C ILE A 97 -4.72 -7.36 5.73
N THR A 98 -4.91 -6.36 6.59
CA THR A 98 -4.60 -6.44 8.01
C THR A 98 -5.60 -7.36 8.72
N VAL A 99 -6.88 -7.27 8.37
CA VAL A 99 -7.91 -8.16 8.91
C VAL A 99 -7.62 -9.60 8.51
N LEU A 100 -7.37 -9.87 7.22
CA LEU A 100 -7.09 -11.21 6.72
C LEU A 100 -5.79 -11.80 7.28
N ALA A 101 -4.71 -11.01 7.37
CA ALA A 101 -3.43 -11.46 7.89
C ALA A 101 -3.49 -11.88 9.37
N ASN A 102 -4.38 -11.24 10.15
CA ASN A 102 -4.58 -11.56 11.57
C ASN A 102 -5.75 -12.52 11.82
N HIS A 103 -6.47 -12.94 10.77
CA HIS A 103 -7.58 -13.86 10.89
C HIS A 103 -7.07 -15.28 11.20
N PRO A 104 -7.70 -16.06 12.11
CA PRO A 104 -7.23 -17.41 12.45
C PRO A 104 -7.19 -18.38 11.27
N GLU A 105 -8.12 -18.21 10.31
CA GLU A 105 -8.23 -19.08 9.14
C GLU A 105 -7.41 -18.57 7.94
N TYR A 106 -7.36 -17.25 7.75
CA TYR A 106 -6.79 -16.64 6.54
C TYR A 106 -5.38 -16.09 6.76
N GLY A 107 -4.95 -15.94 8.01
CA GLY A 107 -3.60 -15.53 8.35
C GLY A 107 -2.63 -16.70 8.34
N ARG A 108 -1.36 -16.40 8.01
CA ARG A 108 -0.23 -17.30 8.21
C ARG A 108 0.93 -16.56 8.86
N SER A 109 1.54 -17.19 9.85
CA SER A 109 2.81 -16.72 10.42
C SER A 109 3.94 -16.96 9.43
N ILE A 110 4.86 -15.99 9.30
CA ILE A 110 6.02 -16.07 8.44
C ILE A 110 7.25 -16.23 9.35
N PRO A 111 7.86 -17.43 9.41
CA PRO A 111 9.04 -17.64 10.21
C PRO A 111 10.23 -16.87 9.64
N GLN A 112 11.20 -16.58 10.51
CA GLN A 112 12.52 -16.14 10.07
C GLN A 112 13.32 -17.36 9.58
N PRO A 113 14.10 -17.25 8.48
CA PRO A 113 14.49 -16.03 7.75
C PRO A 113 13.60 -15.67 6.54
N GLN A 114 12.41 -16.27 6.38
CA GLN A 114 11.55 -16.03 5.21
C GLN A 114 10.83 -14.68 5.25
N ASP A 115 10.67 -14.09 6.43
CA ASP A 115 10.05 -12.79 6.66
C ASP A 115 11.00 -11.62 6.29
N LEU A 116 11.22 -11.47 4.98
CA LEU A 116 12.10 -10.44 4.40
C LEU A 116 11.54 -9.01 4.55
N ALA A 117 10.22 -8.87 4.64
CA ALA A 117 9.52 -7.60 4.74
C ALA A 117 9.18 -7.20 6.18
N ASP A 118 9.61 -8.00 7.17
CA ASP A 118 9.37 -7.79 8.61
C ASP A 118 7.88 -7.59 8.97
N ILE A 119 6.99 -8.32 8.28
CA ILE A 119 5.54 -8.23 8.44
C ILE A 119 4.97 -9.27 9.43
N LYS A 120 5.76 -10.30 9.78
CA LYS A 120 5.44 -11.37 10.76
C LYS A 120 4.29 -12.30 10.39
N VAL A 121 3.22 -11.75 9.83
CA VAL A 121 2.03 -12.45 9.36
C VAL A 121 1.70 -11.97 7.95
N SER A 122 1.16 -12.87 7.13
CA SER A 122 0.61 -12.52 5.82
C SER A 122 -0.74 -13.20 5.64
N PRO A 123 -1.64 -12.65 4.82
CA PRO A 123 -2.86 -13.35 4.45
C PRO A 123 -2.51 -14.51 3.50
N LYS A 124 -3.40 -15.50 3.42
CA LYS A 124 -3.35 -16.58 2.41
C LYS A 124 -3.84 -16.10 1.05
N TYR A 125 -4.75 -15.13 1.06
CA TYR A 125 -5.39 -14.59 -0.14
C TYR A 125 -5.05 -13.12 -0.33
N MET A 126 -5.02 -12.67 -1.59
CA MET A 126 -4.73 -11.29 -1.93
C MET A 126 -5.65 -10.80 -3.05
N LEU A 127 -6.12 -9.57 -2.92
CA LEU A 127 -6.85 -8.89 -3.99
C LEU A 127 -5.86 -8.26 -4.96
N VAL A 128 -5.83 -8.71 -6.21
CA VAL A 128 -5.05 -8.12 -7.31
C VAL A 128 -5.99 -7.45 -8.31
N TYR A 129 -5.45 -6.62 -9.19
CA TYR A 129 -6.28 -5.89 -10.17
C TYR A 129 -5.74 -6.09 -11.58
N PHE A 130 -6.57 -6.58 -12.48
CA PHE A 130 -6.24 -6.68 -13.90
C PHE A 130 -6.72 -5.43 -14.63
N ILE A 131 -5.89 -4.94 -15.55
CA ILE A 131 -6.29 -3.99 -16.58
C ILE A 131 -6.47 -4.78 -17.86
N LYS A 132 -7.71 -4.85 -18.37
CA LYS A 132 -8.03 -5.57 -19.59
C LYS A 132 -8.15 -4.64 -20.80
N GLU A 133 -7.68 -5.14 -21.95
CA GLU A 133 -7.97 -4.57 -23.27
C GLU A 133 -8.74 -5.61 -24.08
N GLY A 134 -10.08 -5.54 -24.04
CA GLY A 134 -10.92 -6.61 -24.55
C GLY A 134 -10.89 -7.84 -23.63
N GLU A 135 -10.57 -9.00 -24.17
CA GLU A 135 -10.45 -10.26 -23.40
C GLU A 135 -9.03 -10.50 -22.86
N GLU A 136 -8.03 -9.75 -23.33
CA GLU A 136 -6.63 -9.92 -22.91
C GLU A 136 -6.31 -9.07 -21.68
N ILE A 137 -5.53 -9.65 -20.75
CA ILE A 137 -4.95 -8.92 -19.62
C ILE A 137 -3.76 -8.13 -20.15
N ASN A 138 -3.89 -6.81 -20.17
CA ASN A 138 -2.83 -5.90 -20.61
C ASN A 138 -1.84 -5.59 -19.48
N LYS A 139 -2.33 -5.43 -18.25
CA LYS A 139 -1.49 -5.20 -17.06
C LYS A 139 -2.06 -5.89 -15.83
N ILE A 140 -1.19 -6.17 -14.87
CA ILE A 140 -1.56 -6.62 -13.52
C ILE A 140 -1.03 -5.63 -12.49
N ILE A 141 -1.88 -5.22 -11.55
CA ILE A 141 -1.51 -4.39 -10.41
C ILE A 141 -1.50 -5.26 -9.17
N LEU A 142 -0.34 -5.33 -8.55
CA LEU A 142 -0.06 -6.10 -7.35
C LEU A 142 0.02 -5.17 -6.14
N PRO A 143 -0.85 -5.32 -5.13
CA PRO A 143 -0.60 -4.69 -3.85
C PRO A 143 0.57 -5.38 -3.15
N VAL A 144 1.53 -4.60 -2.69
CA VAL A 144 2.72 -5.03 -1.96
C VAL A 144 2.87 -4.18 -0.71
N TYR A 145 3.40 -4.77 0.36
CA TYR A 145 3.60 -4.05 1.61
C TYR A 145 4.77 -4.63 2.41
N GLY A 146 5.34 -3.80 3.28
CA GLY A 146 6.47 -4.18 4.11
C GLY A 146 6.75 -3.13 5.18
N LYS A 147 7.49 -3.53 6.21
CA LYS A 147 7.88 -2.63 7.29
C LYS A 147 8.96 -1.66 6.82
N GLY A 148 8.67 -0.36 6.93
CA GLY A 148 9.65 0.73 6.87
C GLY A 148 10.26 1.00 8.24
N LEU A 149 10.89 2.17 8.42
CA LEU A 149 11.49 2.52 9.71
C LEU A 149 10.41 2.83 10.76
N TRP A 150 9.38 3.61 10.37
CA TRP A 150 8.36 4.09 11.31
C TRP A 150 7.04 3.36 11.17
N SER A 151 6.71 2.92 9.96
CA SER A 151 5.38 2.45 9.59
C SER A 151 5.42 1.22 8.69
N THR A 152 4.28 0.57 8.50
CA THR A 152 4.13 -0.35 7.36
C THR A 152 3.84 0.51 6.13
N MET A 153 4.58 0.26 5.06
CA MET A 153 4.42 0.94 3.79
C MET A 153 3.62 0.03 2.86
N TYR A 154 2.59 0.59 2.23
CA TYR A 154 1.77 -0.11 1.25
C TYR A 154 1.89 0.56 -0.12
N ALA A 155 2.05 -0.26 -1.15
CA ALA A 155 2.17 0.19 -2.52
C ALA A 155 1.39 -0.68 -3.50
N PHE A 156 1.09 -0.11 -4.65
CA PHE A 156 0.69 -0.84 -5.84
C PHE A 156 1.85 -0.87 -6.81
N LEU A 157 2.21 -2.06 -7.29
CA LEU A 157 3.19 -2.29 -8.34
C LEU A 157 2.48 -2.79 -9.59
N ALA A 158 2.56 -2.06 -10.68
CA ALA A 158 1.96 -2.46 -11.95
C ALA A 158 3.00 -3.14 -12.85
N LEU A 159 2.67 -4.32 -13.35
CA LEU A 159 3.45 -5.06 -14.34
C LEU A 159 2.73 -5.04 -15.69
N ASP A 160 3.52 -4.94 -16.75
CA ASP A 160 3.07 -4.97 -18.15
C ASP A 160 2.56 -6.37 -18.55
N LYS A 161 2.11 -6.52 -19.80
CA LYS A 161 1.57 -7.76 -20.36
C LYS A 161 2.54 -8.94 -20.37
N ASP A 162 3.84 -8.67 -20.24
CA ASP A 162 4.88 -9.69 -20.09
C ASP A 162 5.00 -10.21 -18.65
N PHE A 163 4.22 -9.62 -17.72
CA PHE A 163 4.21 -9.88 -16.28
C PHE A 163 5.59 -9.77 -15.61
N LYS A 164 6.51 -9.03 -16.23
CA LYS A 164 7.89 -8.84 -15.76
C LYS A 164 8.29 -7.38 -15.74
N THR A 165 7.86 -6.59 -16.70
CA THR A 165 8.25 -5.18 -16.84
C THR A 165 7.36 -4.31 -15.97
N VAL A 166 7.97 -3.50 -15.10
CA VAL A 166 7.28 -2.55 -14.23
C VAL A 166 6.82 -1.35 -15.05
N THR A 167 5.53 -1.04 -15.00
CA THR A 167 4.93 0.14 -15.67
C THR A 167 4.68 1.29 -14.70
N GLY A 168 4.56 1.00 -13.40
CA GLY A 168 4.38 2.02 -12.38
C GLY A 168 4.47 1.46 -10.97
N VAL A 169 4.75 2.36 -10.02
CA VAL A 169 4.61 2.12 -8.59
C VAL A 169 3.94 3.33 -7.94
N THR A 170 3.10 3.09 -6.95
CA THR A 170 2.51 4.13 -6.11
C THR A 170 2.43 3.66 -4.68
N PHE A 171 2.99 4.41 -3.74
CA PHE A 171 2.78 4.20 -2.31
C PHE A 171 1.52 4.94 -1.90
N TYR A 172 0.58 4.24 -1.25
CA TYR A 172 -0.75 4.79 -0.92
C TYR A 172 -1.00 4.88 0.58
N GLU A 173 -0.15 4.26 1.41
CA GLU A 173 -0.24 4.36 2.86
C GLU A 173 1.15 4.16 3.48
N HIS A 174 1.62 5.16 4.23
CA HIS A 174 2.82 5.08 5.05
C HIS A 174 2.83 6.20 6.11
N GLY A 175 3.77 6.10 7.05
CA GLY A 175 4.03 7.07 8.12
C GLY A 175 5.51 7.46 8.23
N GLU A 176 6.29 7.29 7.15
CA GLU A 176 7.69 7.69 7.11
C GLU A 176 7.89 9.22 7.16
N THR A 177 9.09 9.66 7.54
CA THR A 177 9.41 11.08 7.69
C THR A 177 9.41 11.81 6.34
N PRO A 178 8.62 12.90 6.16
CA PRO A 178 8.64 13.70 4.94
C PRO A 178 10.03 14.26 4.62
N GLY A 179 10.45 14.20 3.35
CA GLY A 179 11.78 14.61 2.90
C GLY A 179 12.91 13.61 3.15
N LEU A 180 12.61 12.46 3.79
CA LEU A 180 13.52 11.32 3.96
C LEU A 180 12.88 10.05 3.40
N GLY A 181 12.36 9.17 4.26
CA GLY A 181 11.67 7.95 3.84
C GLY A 181 10.36 8.23 3.09
N GLY A 182 9.70 9.36 3.37
CA GLY A 182 8.50 9.79 2.64
C GLY A 182 8.75 10.17 1.17
N GLU A 183 10.01 10.22 0.72
CA GLU A 183 10.32 10.44 -0.70
C GLU A 183 9.90 9.26 -1.61
N ILE A 184 9.40 8.16 -1.05
CA ILE A 184 8.65 7.12 -1.79
C ILE A 184 7.41 7.64 -2.52
N GLU A 185 6.86 8.80 -2.10
CA GLU A 185 5.76 9.47 -2.82
C GLU A 185 6.25 10.39 -3.94
N ASN A 186 7.57 10.65 -4.04
CA ASN A 186 8.11 11.59 -5.00
C ASN A 186 7.89 11.08 -6.45
N PRO A 187 7.14 11.81 -7.30
CA PRO A 187 6.89 11.38 -8.68
C PRO A 187 8.16 11.14 -9.50
N ARG A 188 9.24 11.88 -9.20
CA ARG A 188 10.53 11.69 -9.88
C ARG A 188 11.15 10.35 -9.53
N TRP A 189 11.03 9.91 -8.28
CA TRP A 189 11.55 8.62 -7.83
C TRP A 189 10.67 7.47 -8.32
N ASN A 190 9.34 7.59 -8.22
CA ASN A 190 8.41 6.60 -8.77
C ASN A 190 8.60 6.38 -10.28
N ASN A 191 8.94 7.43 -11.03
CA ASN A 191 9.23 7.29 -12.46
C ASN A 191 10.51 6.48 -12.77
N LEU A 192 11.42 6.29 -11.81
CA LEU A 192 12.61 5.44 -11.98
C LEU A 192 12.27 3.94 -12.06
N TRP A 193 11.09 3.55 -11.59
CA TRP A 193 10.61 2.17 -11.61
C TRP A 193 10.15 1.74 -13.00
N LYS A 194 9.71 2.69 -13.84
CA LYS A 194 9.18 2.39 -15.18
C LYS A 194 10.24 1.77 -16.08
N GLY A 195 9.88 0.67 -16.74
CA GLY A 195 10.75 -0.09 -17.63
C GLY A 195 11.77 -0.99 -16.92
N LYS A 196 11.77 -1.04 -15.58
CA LYS A 196 12.57 -2.00 -14.82
C LYS A 196 11.94 -3.39 -14.92
N LYS A 197 12.74 -4.44 -14.77
CA LYS A 197 12.24 -5.81 -14.71
C LYS A 197 12.13 -6.28 -13.27
N ALA A 198 10.97 -6.83 -12.90
CA ALA A 198 10.70 -7.41 -11.59
C ALA A 198 11.46 -8.75 -11.41
N PHE A 199 11.47 -9.56 -12.45
CA PHE A 199 11.97 -10.93 -12.45
C PHE A 199 13.00 -11.19 -13.54
N ASP A 200 13.87 -12.19 -13.34
CA ASP A 200 14.73 -12.73 -14.39
C ASP A 200 14.01 -13.75 -15.30
N GLU A 201 14.77 -14.41 -16.16
CA GLU A 201 14.27 -15.44 -17.08
C GLU A 201 13.79 -16.71 -16.36
N ASN A 202 14.21 -16.94 -15.12
CA ASN A 202 13.78 -18.06 -14.28
C ASN A 202 12.65 -17.67 -13.31
N ASN A 203 12.03 -16.50 -13.51
CA ASN A 203 10.99 -15.93 -12.64
C ASN A 203 11.45 -15.68 -11.19
N LYS A 204 12.75 -15.48 -10.97
CA LYS A 204 13.26 -15.06 -9.66
C LYS A 204 13.22 -13.55 -9.55
N VAL A 205 12.77 -13.05 -8.40
CA VAL A 205 12.78 -11.60 -8.09
C VAL A 205 14.21 -11.08 -8.16
N GLN A 206 14.43 -10.06 -9.00
CA GLN A 206 15.72 -9.37 -9.15
C GLN A 206 15.61 -7.87 -8.86
N LEU A 207 14.40 -7.32 -8.87
CA LEU A 207 14.16 -5.90 -8.62
C LEU A 207 14.68 -5.52 -7.23
N THR A 208 15.51 -4.48 -7.18
CA THR A 208 16.14 -4.06 -5.94
C THR A 208 16.33 -2.55 -5.91
N ILE A 209 16.19 -1.99 -4.72
CA ILE A 209 16.56 -0.60 -4.42
C ILE A 209 17.99 -0.67 -3.89
N ILE A 210 18.92 0.03 -4.56
CA ILE A 210 20.33 0.06 -4.15
C ILE A 210 20.62 1.30 -3.31
N LYS A 211 21.73 1.29 -2.57
CA LYS A 211 22.22 2.52 -1.94
C LYS A 211 22.82 3.45 -3.00
N GLY A 212 22.33 4.69 -3.06
CA GLY A 212 22.83 5.72 -3.98
C GLY A 212 22.19 5.63 -5.37
N VAL A 213 22.95 6.00 -6.40
CA VAL A 213 22.44 6.14 -7.79
C VAL A 213 22.90 4.96 -8.63
N VAL A 214 21.98 4.41 -9.41
CA VAL A 214 22.21 3.28 -10.34
C VAL A 214 23.18 3.66 -11.44
N ASN A 215 24.19 2.82 -11.65
CA ASN A 215 25.08 2.93 -12.79
C ASN A 215 24.41 2.37 -14.05
N ARG A 216 23.90 3.26 -14.91
CA ARG A 216 23.12 2.91 -16.11
C ARG A 216 23.90 2.17 -17.20
N ASN A 217 25.23 2.11 -17.11
CA ASN A 217 26.07 1.40 -18.08
C ASN A 217 26.26 -0.08 -17.74
N ARG A 218 25.65 -0.55 -16.66
CA ARG A 218 25.81 -1.92 -16.16
C ARG A 218 24.59 -2.77 -16.50
N PRO A 219 24.75 -4.07 -16.81
CA PRO A 219 23.63 -4.96 -17.12
C PRO A 219 22.55 -5.00 -16.03
N GLU A 220 22.96 -4.91 -14.75
CA GLU A 220 22.07 -4.90 -13.59
C GLU A 220 21.15 -3.67 -13.51
N ALA A 221 21.43 -2.59 -14.26
CA ALA A 221 20.65 -1.36 -14.22
C ALA A 221 19.17 -1.57 -14.58
N GLY A 222 18.85 -2.61 -15.35
CA GLY A 222 17.46 -2.98 -15.66
C GLY A 222 16.64 -3.47 -14.46
N TYR A 223 17.30 -3.85 -13.36
CA TYR A 223 16.69 -4.39 -12.15
C TYR A 223 16.86 -3.47 -10.93
N GLN A 224 17.63 -2.40 -11.07
CA GLN A 224 18.01 -1.54 -9.94
C GLN A 224 17.28 -0.20 -9.99
N ILE A 225 16.85 0.25 -8.81
CA ILE A 225 16.25 1.56 -8.55
C ILE A 225 17.16 2.33 -7.57
N ASP A 226 17.25 3.64 -7.76
CA ASP A 226 18.03 4.51 -6.88
C ASP A 226 17.49 4.46 -5.44
N GLY A 227 18.38 4.51 -4.46
CA GLY A 227 18.01 4.59 -3.05
C GLY A 227 17.61 6.01 -2.65
N LEU A 228 16.84 6.11 -1.56
CA LEU A 228 16.47 7.41 -0.99
C LEU A 228 17.64 7.99 -0.19
N SER A 229 18.05 9.21 -0.54
CA SER A 229 19.19 9.87 0.10
C SER A 229 18.87 10.21 1.56
N GLY A 230 19.69 9.70 2.49
CA GLY A 230 19.46 9.89 3.93
C GLY A 230 18.39 8.96 4.54
N ALA A 231 17.85 8.03 3.74
CA ALA A 231 16.83 7.07 4.16
C ALA A 231 17.13 5.69 3.53
N THR A 232 18.23 5.06 3.97
CA THR A 232 18.64 3.72 3.52
C THR A 232 17.91 2.63 4.27
#